data_AF-A0A843AFR9-F1
#
_entry.id   AF-A0A843AFR9-F1
#
_cell.length_a   1.000
_cell.length_b   1.000
_cell.length_c   1.000
_cell.angle_alpha   90.00
_cell.angle_beta   90.00
_cell.angle_gamma   90.00
#
_symmetry.space_group_name_H-M   'P 1'
#
loop_
_entity.id
_entity.type
_entity.pdbx_description
1 polymer ?
#
loop_
_entity_poly.entity_id
_entity_poly.type
_entity_poly.pdbx_seq_one_letter_code
_entity_poly.pdbx_strand_id
1 'polypeptide(L)'
;MSKTQKILHIQGKTIYIVKSTGGWSLMIMPDEILLDNYHNKGGHIHPEPENHKKEIKIKFNTQTENLNIIVTHINQNKKVIIKELIKELK
;
A
#
# COMPACT_ATOMS: atom_id res chain seq x y z
N MET A 1 11.53 18.52 9.04
CA MET A 1 10.90 17.87 7.87
C MET A 1 9.45 17.58 8.21
N SER A 2 8.50 17.85 7.31
CA SER A 2 7.08 17.58 7.56
C SER A 2 6.75 16.13 7.21
N LYS A 3 6.16 15.41 8.18
CA LYS A 3 5.60 14.06 8.01
C LYS A 3 4.12 14.14 8.35
N THR A 4 3.28 13.71 7.42
CA THR A 4 1.84 13.58 7.64
C THR A 4 1.50 12.11 7.80
N GLN A 5 0.69 11.80 8.80
CA GLN A 5 0.14 10.47 9.03
C GLN A 5 -1.38 10.56 9.15
N LYS A 6 -2.07 9.67 8.45
CA LYS A 6 -3.52 9.46 8.56
C LYS A 6 -3.79 7.97 8.74
N ILE A 7 -4.94 7.66 9.31
CA ILE A 7 -5.41 6.28 9.50
C ILE A 7 -6.77 6.18 8.85
N LEU A 8 -6.97 5.14 8.05
CA LEU A 8 -8.26 4.78 7.48
C LEU A 8 -8.67 3.39 7.98
N HIS A 9 -9.89 3.28 8.50
CA HIS A 9 -10.48 2.00 8.89
C HIS A 9 -11.53 1.61 7.86
N ILE A 10 -11.45 0.39 7.33
CA ILE A 10 -12.38 -0.09 6.30
C ILE A 10 -12.53 -1.61 6.36
N GLN A 11 -13.75 -2.11 6.47
CA GLN A 11 -14.08 -3.56 6.47
C GLN A 11 -13.17 -4.39 7.40
N GLY A 12 -12.91 -3.90 8.63
CA GLY A 12 -12.04 -4.56 9.61
C GLY A 12 -10.54 -4.46 9.35
N LYS A 13 -10.12 -3.70 8.33
CA LYS A 13 -8.71 -3.38 8.03
C LYS A 13 -8.36 -1.98 8.50
N THR A 14 -7.10 -1.81 8.90
CA THR A 14 -6.52 -0.50 9.21
C THR A 14 -5.45 -0.18 8.18
N ILE A 15 -5.56 0.96 7.53
CA ILE A 15 -4.57 1.45 6.57
C ILE A 15 -3.87 2.66 7.19
N TYR A 16 -2.57 2.52 7.46
CA TYR A 16 -1.72 3.64 7.85
C TYR A 16 -1.19 4.33 6.60
N ILE A 17 -1.52 5.61 6.45
CA ILE A 17 -1.21 6.43 5.29
C ILE A 17 -0.15 7.44 5.72
N VAL A 18 1.08 7.29 5.22
CA VAL A 18 2.20 8.15 5.60
C VAL A 18 2.73 8.88 4.37
N LYS A 19 2.93 10.19 4.48
CA LYS A 19 3.59 10.99 3.44
C LYS A 19 4.67 11.86 4.07
N SER A 20 5.82 11.89 3.45
CA SER A 20 6.97 12.71 3.84
C SER A 20 7.56 13.41 2.62
N THR A 21 8.55 14.27 2.83
CA THR A 21 9.31 14.88 1.74
C THR A 21 10.07 13.86 0.88
N GLY A 22 10.40 12.68 1.45
CA GLY A 22 11.18 11.64 0.77
C GLY A 22 10.36 10.53 0.11
N GLY A 23 9.03 10.55 0.24
CA GLY A 23 8.17 9.49 -0.29
C GLY A 23 6.89 9.30 0.50
N TRP A 24 6.20 8.19 0.23
CA TRP A 24 4.94 7.82 0.84
C TRP A 24 4.89 6.32 1.13
N SER A 25 4.04 5.93 2.08
CA SER A 25 3.69 4.54 2.30
C SER A 25 2.22 4.33 2.67
N LEU A 26 1.75 3.10 2.44
CA LEU A 26 0.45 2.56 2.81
C LEU A 26 0.69 1.20 3.47
N MET A 27 0.43 1.08 4.77
CA MET A 27 0.53 -0.20 5.50
C MET A 27 -0.86 -0.71 5.82
N ILE A 28 -1.18 -1.91 5.37
CA ILE A 28 -2.47 -2.57 5.55
C ILE A 28 -2.35 -3.60 6.67
N MET A 29 -3.09 -3.40 7.76
CA MET A 29 -3.16 -4.31 8.90
C MET A 29 -4.54 -4.98 9.00
N PRO A 30 -4.63 -6.23 9.50
CA PRO A 30 -3.55 -7.04 10.06
C PRO A 30 -2.80 -7.90 9.02
N ASP A 31 -3.08 -7.74 7.72
CA ASP A 31 -2.49 -8.60 6.68
C ASP A 31 -0.99 -8.30 6.41
N GLU A 32 -0.44 -7.27 7.07
CA GLU A 32 0.96 -6.84 6.99
C GLU A 32 1.44 -6.63 5.56
N ILE A 33 0.69 -5.85 4.77
CA ILE A 33 1.05 -5.53 3.38
C ILE A 33 1.46 -4.07 3.31
N LEU A 34 2.66 -3.81 2.79
CA LEU A 34 3.21 -2.47 2.65
C LEU A 34 3.30 -2.07 1.18
N LEU A 35 2.81 -0.88 0.83
CA LEU A 35 3.14 -0.23 -0.43
C LEU A 35 3.93 1.03 -0.13
N ASP A 36 5.00 1.29 -0.87
CA ASP A 36 5.76 2.53 -0.73
C ASP A 36 6.47 2.91 -2.03
N ASN A 37 7.11 4.08 -2.03
CA ASN A 37 7.96 4.53 -3.13
C ASN A 37 9.33 5.04 -2.66
N TYR A 38 9.78 4.65 -1.48
CA TYR A 38 11.05 5.10 -0.93
C TYR A 38 12.24 4.56 -1.72
N HIS A 39 13.42 5.13 -1.45
CA HIS A 39 14.70 4.74 -2.07
C HIS A 39 14.75 4.85 -3.61
N ASN A 40 13.97 5.78 -4.18
CA ASN A 40 13.93 6.05 -5.63
C ASN A 40 13.56 4.85 -6.50
N LYS A 41 12.86 3.84 -5.94
CA LYS A 41 12.48 2.61 -6.66
C LYS A 41 11.22 2.75 -7.51
N GLY A 42 10.51 3.88 -7.39
CA GLY A 42 9.12 4.00 -7.84
C GLY A 42 8.17 3.26 -6.90
N GLY A 43 6.87 3.31 -7.20
CA GLY A 43 5.88 2.56 -6.43
C GLY A 43 6.18 1.05 -6.46
N HIS A 44 6.11 0.42 -5.30
CA HIS A 44 6.19 -1.04 -5.17
C HIS A 44 5.39 -1.53 -3.97
N ILE A 45 5.02 -2.81 -4.00
CA ILE A 45 4.34 -3.53 -2.93
C ILE A 45 5.29 -4.57 -2.33
N HIS A 46 5.29 -4.65 -1.00
CA HIS A 46 5.88 -5.72 -0.19
C HIS A 46 4.74 -6.56 0.38
N PRO A 47 4.44 -7.71 -0.22
CA PRO A 47 3.49 -8.69 0.35
C PRO A 47 3.95 -9.26 1.68
N GLU A 48 5.28 -9.29 1.89
CA GLU A 48 5.96 -9.74 3.10
C GLU A 48 7.00 -8.66 3.46
N PRO A 49 6.64 -7.64 4.26
CA PRO A 49 7.50 -6.48 4.53
C PRO A 49 8.86 -6.82 5.15
N GLU A 50 8.94 -7.94 5.87
CA GLU A 50 10.18 -8.48 6.43
C GLU A 50 11.14 -9.04 5.36
N ASN A 51 10.65 -9.34 4.15
CA ASN A 51 11.43 -9.87 3.05
C ASN A 51 11.43 -8.93 1.84
N HIS A 52 12.23 -7.87 1.93
CA HIS A 52 12.38 -6.85 0.88
C HIS A 52 12.80 -7.38 -0.51
N LYS A 53 13.32 -8.63 -0.62
CA LYS A 53 13.64 -9.23 -1.93
C LYS A 53 12.39 -9.63 -2.72
N LYS A 54 11.24 -9.75 -2.05
CA LYS A 54 9.95 -10.09 -2.66
C LYS A 54 9.13 -8.87 -3.07
N GLU A 55 9.73 -7.67 -3.08
CA GLU A 55 9.05 -6.47 -3.56
C GLU A 55 8.64 -6.61 -5.02
N ILE A 56 7.44 -6.11 -5.35
CA ILE A 56 6.89 -6.16 -6.70
C ILE A 56 6.62 -4.72 -7.15
N LYS A 57 7.17 -4.32 -8.29
CA LYS A 57 6.87 -3.02 -8.88
C LYS A 57 5.39 -2.93 -9.25
N ILE A 58 4.79 -1.78 -8.96
CA ILE A 58 3.41 -1.44 -9.31
C ILE A 58 3.40 -0.31 -10.35
N LYS A 59 2.31 -0.19 -11.09
CA LYS A 59 2.16 0.78 -12.17
C LYS A 59 2.03 2.22 -11.67
N PHE A 60 1.29 2.41 -10.58
CA PHE A 60 0.92 3.73 -10.09
C PHE A 60 1.95 4.26 -9.09
N ASN A 61 2.43 5.50 -9.32
CA ASN A 61 3.46 6.12 -8.49
C ASN A 61 2.92 7.06 -7.41
N THR A 62 1.61 7.31 -7.38
CA THR A 62 0.99 8.21 -6.40
C THR A 62 0.35 7.42 -5.25
N GLN A 63 0.47 7.96 -4.03
CA GLN A 63 -0.17 7.38 -2.85
C GLN A 63 -1.69 7.30 -3.00
N THR A 64 -2.31 8.32 -3.59
CA THR A 64 -3.77 8.44 -3.70
C THR A 64 -4.34 7.40 -4.64
N GLU A 65 -3.73 7.18 -5.82
CA GLU A 65 -4.20 6.15 -6.76
C GLU A 65 -4.10 4.76 -6.14
N ASN A 66 -2.96 4.44 -5.52
CA ASN A 66 -2.75 3.16 -4.87
C ASN A 66 -3.71 2.95 -3.69
N LEU A 67 -3.97 3.99 -2.90
CA LEU A 67 -4.97 3.93 -1.82
C LEU A 67 -6.38 3.64 -2.36
N ASN A 68 -6.78 4.28 -3.45
CA ASN A 68 -8.09 4.07 -4.07
C ASN A 68 -8.25 2.63 -4.58
N ILE A 69 -7.20 2.05 -5.17
CA ILE A 69 -7.18 0.65 -5.59
C ILE A 69 -7.36 -0.27 -4.38
N ILE A 70 -6.56 -0.09 -3.32
CA ILE A 70 -6.65 -0.88 -2.08
C ILE A 70 -8.06 -0.80 -1.46
N VAL A 71 -8.62 0.41 -1.36
CA VAL A 71 -9.96 0.63 -0.80
C VAL A 71 -11.03 -0.07 -1.64
N THR A 72 -10.93 0.01 -2.97
CA THR A 72 -11.85 -0.66 -3.89
C THR A 72 -11.76 -2.18 -3.74
N HIS A 73 -10.54 -2.71 -3.72
CA HIS A 73 -10.25 -4.13 -3.52
C HIS A 73 -10.88 -4.67 -2.22
N ILE A 74 -10.62 -3.99 -1.10
CA ILE A 74 -11.14 -4.39 0.22
C ILE A 74 -12.67 -4.31 0.25
N ASN A 75 -13.27 -3.29 -0.36
CA ASN A 75 -14.73 -3.14 -0.39
C ASN A 75 -15.42 -4.23 -1.20
N GLN A 76 -14.84 -4.62 -2.34
CA GLN A 76 -15.37 -5.66 -3.23
C GLN A 76 -15.19 -7.06 -2.63
N ASN A 77 -14.01 -7.35 -2.09
CA ASN A 77 -13.65 -8.70 -1.67
C ASN A 77 -13.90 -8.98 -0.17
N LYS A 78 -14.13 -7.94 0.64
CA LYS A 78 -14.24 -7.98 2.11
C LYS A 78 -13.01 -8.52 2.83
N LYS A 79 -11.90 -8.70 2.11
CA LYS A 79 -10.59 -9.14 2.59
C LYS A 79 -9.52 -8.67 1.59
N VAL A 80 -8.25 -8.81 1.96
CA VAL A 80 -7.14 -8.56 1.04
C VAL A 80 -6.73 -9.87 0.38
N ILE A 81 -6.99 -9.99 -0.92
CA ILE A 81 -6.56 -11.13 -1.74
C ILE A 81 -5.30 -10.71 -2.47
N ILE A 82 -4.14 -10.96 -1.86
CA ILE A 82 -2.85 -10.42 -2.32
C ILE A 82 -2.56 -10.63 -3.82
N LYS A 83 -2.89 -11.81 -4.35
CA LYS A 83 -2.69 -12.14 -5.77
C LYS A 83 -3.54 -11.27 -6.71
N GLU A 84 -4.74 -10.90 -6.28
CA GLU A 84 -5.65 -10.05 -7.06
C GLU A 84 -5.25 -8.58 -6.89
N LEU A 85 -4.95 -8.15 -5.67
CA LEU A 85 -4.45 -6.81 -5.40
C LEU A 85 -3.19 -6.49 -6.23
N ILE A 86 -2.24 -7.42 -6.33
CA ILE A 86 -1.05 -7.24 -7.19
C ILE A 86 -1.42 -7.08 -8.67
N LYS A 87 -2.47 -7.77 -9.16
CA LYS A 87 -2.93 -7.61 -10.55
C LYS A 87 -3.57 -6.25 -10.78
N GLU A 88 -4.36 -5.77 -9.82
CA GLU A 88 -5.02 -4.46 -9.89
C GLU A 88 -4.03 -3.29 -9.81
N LEU A 89 -2.89 -3.50 -9.13
CA LEU A 89 -1.81 -2.52 -9.01
C LEU A 89 -0.86 -2.49 -10.23
N LYS A 90 -1.03 -3.39 -11.21
CA LYS A 90 -0.25 -3.46 -12.45
C LYS A 90 -0.95 -2.78 -13.63
#